data_AF-A0A3A4URM4-F1
#
_entry.id   AF-A0A3A4URM4-F1
#
_cell.length_a   1.000
_cell.length_b   1.000
_cell.length_c   1.000
_cell.angle_alpha   90.00
_cell.angle_beta   90.00
_cell.angle_gamma   90.00
#
_symmetry.space_group_name_H-M   'P 1'
#
loop_
_entity.id
_entity.type
_entity.pdbx_description
1 polymer ?
#
loop_
_entity_poly.entity_id
_entity_poly.type
_entity_poly.pdbx_seq_one_letter_code
_entity_poly.pdbx_strand_id
1 'polypeptide(L)'
;MKYYIKGRLVVFLAMVVIFSFFLVGSLAQAQQQIPTVNITSTGDVVTSLGKIVTFAFQIIGILAVMVILYSAVLFMMSGDNEEARRKAKGFLFWGVVGIAVAILAGSIITIVQNILLGQ
;
A
#
# COMPACT_ATOMS: atom_id res chain seq x y z
N MET A 1 2.47 -2.71 34.74
CA MET A 1 2.16 -3.78 33.74
C MET A 1 0.88 -3.59 32.94
N LYS A 2 -0.20 -2.98 33.48
CA LYS A 2 -1.53 -2.86 32.82
C LYS A 2 -1.55 -2.10 31.48
N TYR A 3 -0.60 -1.20 31.21
CA TYR A 3 -0.54 -0.41 29.97
C TYR A 3 0.14 -1.11 28.78
N TYR A 4 1.06 -2.04 29.04
CA TYR A 4 1.76 -2.80 27.99
C TYR A 4 0.83 -3.73 27.21
N ILE A 5 -0.24 -4.22 27.86
CA ILE A 5 -1.26 -5.08 27.25
C ILE A 5 -2.24 -4.24 26.42
N LYS A 6 -2.62 -3.06 26.91
CA LYS A 6 -3.51 -2.14 26.19
C LYS A 6 -2.89 -1.62 24.89
N GLY A 7 -1.60 -1.27 24.89
CA GLY A 7 -0.90 -0.81 23.68
C GLY A 7 -0.81 -1.88 22.58
N ARG A 8 -0.43 -3.12 22.93
CA ARG A 8 -0.40 -4.24 21.98
C ARG A 8 -1.80 -4.62 21.48
N LEU A 9 -2.83 -4.50 22.32
CA LEU A 9 -4.23 -4.75 21.95
C LEU A 9 -4.77 -3.70 20.96
N VAL A 10 -4.46 -2.41 21.18
CA VAL A 10 -4.87 -1.33 20.27
C VAL A 10 -4.22 -1.48 18.89
N VAL A 11 -2.94 -1.86 18.84
CA VAL A 11 -2.26 -2.14 17.56
C VAL A 11 -2.90 -3.33 16.85
N PHE A 12 -3.19 -4.42 17.58
CA PHE A 12 -3.86 -5.58 17.02
C PHE A 12 -5.25 -5.23 16.45
N LEU A 13 -6.03 -4.44 17.19
CA LEU A 13 -7.37 -4.03 16.78
C LEU A 13 -7.34 -3.08 15.57
N ALA A 14 -6.38 -2.14 15.54
CA ALA A 14 -6.16 -1.27 14.38
C ALA A 14 -5.76 -2.06 13.13
N MET A 15 -4.87 -3.06 13.26
CA MET A 15 -4.49 -3.93 12.15
C MET A 15 -5.68 -4.72 11.58
N VAL A 16 -6.56 -5.23 12.44
CA VAL A 16 -7.77 -5.96 12.02
C VAL A 16 -8.77 -5.04 11.32
N VAL A 17 -8.96 -3.81 11.82
CA VAL A 17 -9.87 -2.83 11.19
C VAL A 17 -9.34 -2.41 9.81
N ILE A 18 -8.04 -2.13 9.70
CA ILE A 18 -7.41 -1.77 8.42
C ILE A 18 -7.47 -2.95 7.44
N PHE A 19 -7.21 -4.16 7.90
CA PHE A 19 -7.29 -5.38 7.08
C PHE A 19 -8.71 -5.62 6.56
N SER A 20 -9.73 -5.45 7.41
CA SER A 20 -11.14 -5.59 7.02
C SER A 20 -11.59 -4.48 6.05
N PHE A 21 -11.19 -3.24 6.29
CA PHE A 21 -11.50 -2.13 5.37
C PHE A 21 -10.85 -2.34 4.00
N PHE A 22 -9.68 -2.97 3.98
CA PHE A 22 -8.94 -3.27 2.75
C PHE A 22 -9.47 -4.50 2.01
N LEU A 23 -9.95 -5.53 2.73
CA LEU A 23 -10.57 -6.72 2.13
C LEU A 23 -11.82 -6.37 1.32
N VAL A 24 -12.62 -5.40 1.79
CA VAL A 24 -13.77 -4.90 1.05
C VAL A 24 -13.34 -4.13 -0.21
N GLY A 25 -12.27 -3.34 -0.11
CA GLY A 25 -11.70 -2.60 -1.25
C GLY A 25 -11.02 -3.47 -2.32
N SER A 26 -10.49 -4.65 -1.96
CA SER A 26 -9.92 -5.60 -2.92
C SER A 26 -10.99 -6.41 -3.64
N LEU A 27 -12.11 -6.75 -2.97
CA LEU A 27 -13.27 -7.38 -3.60
C LEU A 27 -13.95 -6.46 -4.62
N ALA A 28 -14.03 -5.16 -4.33
CA ALA A 28 -14.56 -4.17 -5.27
C ALA A 28 -13.75 -4.06 -6.57
N GLN A 29 -12.42 -4.28 -6.50
CA GLN A 29 -11.54 -4.30 -7.68
C GLN A 29 -11.49 -5.68 -8.36
N ALA A 30 -11.81 -6.76 -7.65
CA ALA A 30 -11.94 -8.10 -8.21
C ALA A 30 -13.17 -8.26 -9.13
N GLN A 31 -14.16 -7.35 -9.03
CA GLN A 31 -15.36 -7.37 -9.88
C GLN A 31 -15.15 -6.70 -11.24
N GLN A 32 -13.94 -6.21 -11.57
CA GLN A 32 -13.61 -5.80 -12.94
C GLN A 32 -13.38 -7.01 -13.85
N GLN A 33 -14.50 -7.62 -14.22
CA GLN A 33 -14.75 -8.30 -15.49
C GLN A 33 -13.79 -9.46 -15.78
N ILE A 34 -14.32 -10.69 -15.68
CA ILE A 34 -13.70 -11.90 -16.23
C ILE A 34 -13.20 -11.53 -17.64
N PRO A 35 -11.89 -11.58 -17.90
CA PRO A 35 -11.35 -11.15 -19.18
C PRO A 35 -11.82 -12.16 -20.22
N THR A 36 -12.77 -11.77 -21.07
CA THR A 36 -12.87 -12.39 -22.39
C THR A 36 -11.61 -11.97 -23.13
N VAL A 37 -10.61 -12.85 -23.10
CA VAL A 37 -9.34 -12.68 -23.83
C VAL A 37 -9.65 -12.85 -25.32
N ASN A 38 -10.17 -11.78 -25.92
CA ASN A 38 -10.19 -11.61 -27.37
C ASN A 38 -8.92 -10.85 -27.72
N ILE A 39 -7.84 -11.58 -28.00
CA ILE A 39 -6.57 -10.99 -28.40
C ILE A 39 -6.75 -10.50 -29.84
N THR A 40 -7.22 -9.27 -30.02
CA THR A 40 -7.44 -8.70 -31.36
C THR A 40 -6.74 -7.36 -31.55
N SER A 41 -6.21 -6.74 -30.48
CA SER A 41 -5.40 -5.53 -30.57
C SER A 41 -4.42 -5.36 -29.39
N THR A 42 -3.34 -4.63 -29.62
CA THR A 42 -2.27 -4.30 -28.65
C THR A 42 -2.79 -3.63 -27.37
N GLY A 43 -3.99 -3.02 -27.42
CA GLY A 43 -4.63 -2.34 -26.29
C GLY A 43 -5.07 -3.27 -25.13
N ASP A 44 -5.37 -4.54 -25.41
CA ASP A 44 -5.82 -5.49 -24.38
C ASP A 44 -4.66 -5.97 -23.48
N VAL A 45 -3.46 -6.04 -24.05
CA VAL A 45 -2.23 -6.37 -23.32
C VAL A 45 -1.89 -5.26 -22.33
N VAL A 46 -2.04 -4.00 -22.75
CA VAL A 46 -1.77 -2.82 -21.91
C VAL A 46 -2.79 -2.71 -20.77
N THR A 47 -4.06 -3.02 -21.03
CA THR A 47 -5.12 -3.00 -20.01
C THR A 47 -4.93 -4.10 -18.97
N SER A 48 -4.53 -5.30 -19.40
CA SER A 48 -4.22 -6.41 -18.50
C SER A 48 -3.00 -6.12 -17.62
N LEU A 49 -1.97 -5.49 -18.20
CA LEU A 49 -0.79 -5.05 -17.45
C LEU A 49 -1.14 -3.96 -16.42
N GLY A 50 -2.00 -3.00 -16.80
CA GLY A 50 -2.49 -1.96 -15.89
C GLY A 50 -3.20 -2.55 -14.66
N LYS A 51 -4.02 -3.58 -14.81
CA LYS A 51 -4.69 -4.27 -13.69
C LYS A 51 -3.69 -4.94 -12.73
N ILE A 52 -2.68 -5.62 -13.28
CA ILE A 52 -1.64 -6.29 -12.48
C ILE A 52 -0.83 -5.26 -11.67
N VAL A 53 -0.50 -4.13 -12.29
CA VAL A 53 0.24 -3.08 -11.62
C VAL A 53 -0.63 -2.39 -10.56
N THR A 54 -1.90 -2.08 -10.84
CA THR A 54 -2.83 -1.54 -9.83
C THR A 54 -2.94 -2.48 -8.63
N PHE A 55 -3.00 -3.80 -8.85
CA PHE A 55 -2.99 -4.77 -7.77
C PHE A 55 -1.69 -4.73 -6.93
N ALA A 56 -0.53 -4.63 -7.58
CA ALA A 56 0.75 -4.47 -6.88
C ALA A 56 0.80 -3.16 -6.07
N PHE A 57 0.26 -2.07 -6.63
CA PHE A 57 0.13 -0.78 -5.97
C PHE A 57 -0.71 -0.83 -4.71
N GLN A 58 -1.82 -1.58 -4.74
CA GLN A 58 -2.64 -1.79 -3.55
C GLN A 58 -1.84 -2.45 -2.42
N ILE A 59 -1.06 -3.49 -2.73
CA ILE A 59 -0.24 -4.19 -1.73
C ILE A 59 0.81 -3.25 -1.14
N ILE A 60 1.50 -2.48 -1.99
CA ILE A 60 2.50 -1.51 -1.55
C ILE A 60 1.87 -0.41 -0.69
N GLY A 61 0.68 0.07 -1.04
CA GLY A 61 -0.07 1.06 -0.27
C GLY A 61 -0.40 0.58 1.15
N ILE A 62 -0.84 -0.67 1.31
CA ILE A 62 -1.10 -1.27 2.64
C ILE A 62 0.19 -1.30 3.46
N LEU A 63 1.27 -1.81 2.87
CA LEU A 63 2.56 -1.94 3.55
C LEU A 63 3.08 -0.59 4.01
N ALA A 64 2.95 0.45 3.17
CA ALA A 64 3.35 1.81 3.53
C ALA A 64 2.59 2.32 4.74
N VAL A 65 1.25 2.19 4.77
CA VAL A 65 0.43 2.62 5.91
C VAL A 65 0.78 1.84 7.19
N MET A 66 0.98 0.52 7.08
CA MET A 66 1.37 -0.33 8.21
C MET A 66 2.72 0.08 8.81
N VAL A 67 3.73 0.36 7.97
CA VAL A 67 5.06 0.80 8.41
C VAL A 67 4.98 2.17 9.09
N ILE A 68 4.18 3.10 8.55
CA ILE A 68 4.01 4.43 9.15
C ILE A 68 3.34 4.32 10.52
N LEU A 69 2.27 3.55 10.66
CA LEU A 69 1.59 3.34 11.93
C LEU A 69 2.50 2.65 12.96
N TYR A 70 3.24 1.63 12.53
CA TYR A 70 4.23 0.97 13.38
C TYR A 70 5.30 1.96 13.85
N SER A 71 5.82 2.80 12.96
CA SER A 71 6.82 3.81 13.29
C SER A 71 6.30 4.85 14.28
N ALA A 72 5.04 5.29 14.15
CA ALA A 72 4.42 6.27 15.03
C ALA A 72 4.23 5.72 16.45
N VAL A 73 3.76 4.48 16.57
CA VAL A 73 3.61 3.81 17.87
C VAL A 73 4.98 3.54 18.49
N LEU A 74 5.95 3.07 17.70
CA LEU A 74 7.32 2.86 18.16
C LEU A 74 7.94 4.17 18.66
N PHE A 75 7.75 5.29 17.95
CA PHE A 75 8.24 6.61 18.35
C PHE A 75 7.65 7.04 19.70
N MET A 76 6.34 6.88 19.87
CA MET A 76 5.63 7.24 21.11
C MET A 76 6.00 6.35 22.30
N MET A 77 6.33 5.08 22.04
CA MET A 77 6.80 4.13 23.06
C MET A 77 8.30 4.23 23.35
N SER A 78 9.07 4.94 22.52
CA SER A 78 10.54 4.97 22.64
C SER A 78 11.03 5.71 23.88
N GLY A 79 10.23 6.62 24.46
CA GLY A 79 10.60 7.33 25.69
C GLY A 79 12.00 7.94 25.61
N ASP A 80 12.89 7.54 26.51
CA ASP A 80 14.30 7.97 26.55
C ASP A 80 15.27 7.07 25.76
N ASN A 81 14.80 5.95 25.21
CA ASN A 81 15.65 5.05 24.43
C ASN A 81 15.94 5.66 23.05
N GLU A 82 17.16 6.18 22.91
CA GLU A 82 17.64 6.83 21.69
C GLU A 82 17.70 5.87 20.49
N GLU A 83 18.00 4.59 20.70
CA GLU A 83 17.99 3.59 19.62
C GLU A 83 16.59 3.35 19.06
N ALA A 84 15.59 3.28 19.94
CA ALA A 84 14.20 3.08 19.54
C ALA A 84 13.66 4.31 18.79
N ARG A 85 14.02 5.52 19.23
CA ARG A 85 13.71 6.77 18.50
C ARG A 85 14.37 6.79 17.12
N ARG A 86 15.63 6.37 17.01
CA ARG A 86 16.35 6.31 15.73
C ARG A 86 15.70 5.32 14.77
N LYS A 87 15.31 4.13 15.25
CA LYS A 87 14.59 3.14 14.45
C LYS A 87 13.23 3.67 13.98
N ALA A 88 12.46 4.28 14.86
CA ALA A 88 11.16 4.84 14.51
C ALA A 88 11.26 5.89 13.39
N LYS A 89 12.24 6.81 13.47
CA LYS A 89 12.51 7.78 12.40
C LYS A 89 12.92 7.11 11.09
N GLY A 90 13.73 6.06 11.15
CA GLY A 90 14.12 5.29 9.96
C GLY A 90 12.94 4.63 9.28
N PHE A 91 12.06 3.98 10.04
CA PHE A 91 10.84 3.37 9.49
C PHE A 91 9.87 4.41 8.92
N LEU A 92 9.72 5.56 9.57
CA LEU A 92 8.91 6.65 9.06
C LEU A 92 9.45 7.18 7.72
N PHE A 93 10.76 7.40 7.64
CA PHE A 93 11.42 7.87 6.42
C PHE A 93 11.23 6.87 5.27
N TRP A 94 11.44 5.58 5.54
CA TRP A 94 11.26 4.53 4.54
C TRP A 94 9.78 4.39 4.10
N GLY A 95 8.84 4.58 5.01
CA GLY A 95 7.41 4.64 4.70
C GLY A 95 7.04 5.80 3.76
N VAL A 96 7.56 7.00 4.01
CA VAL A 96 7.34 8.17 3.15
C VAL A 96 7.98 7.96 1.77
N VAL A 97 9.19 7.42 1.70
CA VAL A 97 9.86 7.09 0.44
C VAL A 97 9.04 6.06 -0.35
N GLY A 98 8.48 5.04 0.30
CA GLY A 98 7.62 4.05 -0.34
C GLY A 98 6.37 4.67 -0.99
N ILE A 99 5.73 5.64 -0.32
CA ILE A 99 4.59 6.39 -0.89
C ILE A 99 5.03 7.23 -2.09
N ALA A 100 6.16 7.93 -1.98
CA ALA A 100 6.68 8.74 -3.07
C ALA A 100 6.98 7.90 -4.32
N VAL A 101 7.60 6.73 -4.15
CA VAL A 101 7.88 5.78 -5.24
C VAL A 101 6.59 5.25 -5.86
N ALA A 102 5.58 4.94 -5.04
CA ALA A 102 4.28 4.52 -5.57
C ALA A 102 3.69 5.61 -6.48
N ILE A 103 3.57 6.85 -6.00
CA ILE A 103 3.02 7.96 -6.80
C ILE A 103 3.75 8.10 -8.15
N LEU A 104 5.09 8.04 -8.14
CA LEU A 104 5.90 8.14 -9.35
C LEU A 104 5.65 6.98 -10.33
N ALA A 105 5.53 5.75 -9.83
CA ALA A 105 5.24 4.61 -10.69
C ALA A 105 3.83 4.70 -11.34
N GLY A 106 2.88 5.41 -10.70
CA GLY A 106 1.53 5.61 -11.24
C GLY A 106 1.53 6.46 -12.50
N SER A 107 2.40 7.48 -12.55
CA SER A 107 2.56 8.36 -13.69
C SER A 107 3.08 7.63 -14.93
N ILE A 108 4.02 6.69 -14.75
CA ILE A 108 4.63 5.94 -15.86
C ILE A 108 3.57 5.09 -16.58
N ILE A 109 2.69 4.43 -15.83
CA ILE A 109 1.65 3.57 -16.39
C ILE A 109 0.69 4.39 -17.26
N THR A 110 0.30 5.57 -16.77
CA THR A 110 -0.62 6.48 -17.48
C THR A 110 0.01 6.95 -18.80
N ILE A 111 1.31 7.28 -18.79
CA ILE A 111 2.06 7.68 -19.99
C ILE A 111 2.12 6.52 -21.00
N VAL A 112 2.43 5.31 -20.53
CA VAL A 112 2.50 4.10 -21.39
C VAL A 112 1.13 3.78 -21.99
N GLN A 113 0.05 3.91 -21.21
CA GLN A 113 -1.32 3.74 -21.68
C GLN A 113 -1.67 4.77 -22.77
N ASN A 114 -1.35 6.04 -22.55
CA ASN A 114 -1.65 7.12 -23.52
C ASN A 114 -0.89 6.93 -24.85
N ILE A 115 0.40 6.56 -24.78
CA ILE A 115 1.23 6.34 -25.97
C ILE A 115 0.77 5.11 -26.78
N LEU A 116 0.35 4.03 -26.12
CA LEU A 116 -0.03 2.78 -26.78
C LEU A 116 -1.50 2.71 -27.21
N LEU A 117 -2.41 3.41 -26.51
CA LEU A 117 -3.84 3.45 -26.83
C LEU A 117 -4.19 4.60 -27.79
N GLY A 118 -3.26 5.49 -28.08
CA GLY A 118 -3.38 6.47 -29.16
C GLY A 118 -4.50 7.50 -28.96
N GLN A 119 -4.54 8.13 -27.78
CA GLN A 119 -5.24 9.40 -27.58
C GLN A 119 -4.23 10.52 -27.40
#